data_AF-A0A6P1EDH6-F1
#
_entry.id   AF-A0A6P1EDH6-F1
#
_cell.length_a   1.000
_cell.length_b   1.000
_cell.length_c   1.000
_cell.angle_alpha   90.00
_cell.angle_beta   90.00
_cell.angle_gamma   90.00
#
_symmetry.space_group_name_H-M   'P 1'
#
loop_
_entity.id
_entity.type
_entity.pdbx_description
1 polymer ?
#
loop_
_entity_poly.entity_id
_entity_poly.type
_entity_poly.pdbx_seq_one_letter_code
_entity_poly.pdbx_strand_id
1 'polypeptide(L)'
;MITVLCTILGICFLSVQSTSANTKSATVISTAKLIKAPYHAVSGYIYQSTSLTHKQHNADHYPLTTFYATRSANIIRPNGNKAVYNYIKNGNNHIHGWIWRGYLVRVINVQKQKAAINKLVSLIDALTPFSHDKVTSLLKNVGRKESLNTLLSTLSNLSSSITDTSDIQKIETMYKLLKSDGQTLAAIFQNGLKKLYTGVIALHQFNNQVFKLAEGLLALIPD
;
A
#
# COMPACT_ATOMS: atom_id res chain seq x y z
N MET A 1 88.83 24.56 -17.68
CA MET A 1 87.54 24.94 -18.31
C MET A 1 86.66 23.71 -18.36
N ILE A 2 85.45 23.84 -17.81
CA ILE A 2 84.44 22.80 -17.58
C ILE A 2 83.43 22.84 -18.73
N THR A 3 82.97 21.69 -19.23
CA THR A 3 81.75 21.59 -20.03
C THR A 3 80.84 20.51 -19.44
N VAL A 4 79.78 20.95 -18.76
CA VAL A 4 78.67 20.13 -18.26
C VAL A 4 77.58 20.11 -19.33
N LEU A 5 77.17 18.91 -19.74
CA LEU A 5 76.08 18.66 -20.68
C LEU A 5 74.78 18.50 -19.88
N CYS A 6 73.92 19.51 -19.89
CA CYS A 6 72.57 19.44 -19.31
C CYS A 6 71.55 18.95 -20.35
N THR A 7 71.06 17.72 -20.20
CA THR A 7 69.88 17.21 -20.91
C THR A 7 68.61 17.60 -20.16
N ILE A 8 67.74 18.38 -20.80
CA ILE A 8 66.43 18.80 -20.27
C ILE A 8 65.37 17.81 -20.78
N LEU A 9 64.73 17.07 -19.88
CA LEU A 9 63.51 16.30 -20.19
C LEU A 9 62.30 17.23 -20.06
N GLY A 10 61.60 17.49 -21.17
CA GLY A 10 60.32 18.19 -21.18
C GLY A 10 59.16 17.25 -20.84
N ILE A 11 58.45 17.52 -19.75
CA ILE A 11 57.20 16.83 -19.37
C ILE A 11 56.04 17.57 -20.03
N CYS A 12 55.36 16.93 -20.99
CA CYS A 12 54.16 17.47 -21.63
C CYS A 12 52.95 17.19 -20.71
N PHE A 13 52.38 18.25 -20.10
CA PHE A 13 51.11 18.16 -19.38
C PHE A 13 49.96 18.11 -20.39
N LEU A 14 49.37 16.93 -20.59
CA LEU A 14 48.10 16.80 -21.31
C LEU A 14 46.96 17.20 -20.37
N SER A 15 46.35 18.37 -20.60
CA SER A 15 45.13 18.78 -19.93
C SER A 15 43.98 17.87 -20.38
N VAL A 16 43.53 16.96 -19.51
CA VAL A 16 42.31 16.17 -19.73
C VAL A 16 41.12 17.11 -19.67
N GLN A 17 40.60 17.48 -20.83
CA GLN A 17 39.37 18.26 -20.94
C GLN A 17 38.19 17.32 -20.70
N SER A 18 37.61 17.38 -19.51
CA SER A 18 36.39 16.64 -19.18
C SER A 18 35.24 17.20 -19.99
N THR A 19 34.82 16.47 -21.03
CA THR A 19 33.62 16.78 -21.80
C THR A 19 32.39 16.58 -20.90
N SER A 20 31.73 17.67 -20.51
CA SER A 20 30.43 17.61 -19.84
C SER A 20 29.37 17.19 -20.85
N ALA A 21 28.80 15.99 -20.68
CA ALA A 21 27.72 15.51 -21.52
C ALA A 21 26.42 16.26 -21.17
N ASN A 22 25.93 17.11 -22.08
CA ASN A 22 24.66 17.79 -21.92
C ASN A 22 23.49 16.79 -22.07
N THR A 23 22.99 16.29 -20.94
CA THR A 23 21.77 15.48 -20.93
C THR A 23 20.55 16.35 -21.20
N LYS A 24 19.77 16.02 -22.23
CA LYS A 24 18.50 16.69 -22.54
C LYS A 24 17.58 16.68 -21.31
N SER A 25 17.17 17.86 -20.86
CA SER A 25 16.25 18.03 -19.72
C SER A 25 14.83 17.61 -20.07
N ALA A 26 14.08 17.19 -19.05
CA ALA A 26 12.66 16.92 -19.16
C ALA A 26 11.81 18.21 -19.09
N THR A 27 10.63 18.19 -19.71
CA THR A 27 9.71 19.33 -19.76
C THR A 27 8.54 19.13 -18.79
N VAL A 28 8.28 20.10 -17.91
CA VAL A 28 7.13 20.08 -17.00
C VAL A 28 5.89 20.58 -17.72
N ILE A 29 4.84 19.77 -17.76
CA ILE A 29 3.53 20.14 -18.32
C ILE A 29 2.68 20.82 -17.25
N SER A 30 2.62 20.24 -16.05
CA SER A 30 1.81 20.76 -14.96
C SER A 30 2.27 20.22 -13.62
N THR A 31 1.90 20.93 -12.55
CA THR A 31 2.20 20.53 -11.16
C THR A 31 0.95 20.60 -10.29
N ALA A 32 0.88 19.75 -9.27
CA ALA A 32 -0.20 19.78 -8.28
C ALA A 32 0.34 19.50 -6.87
N LYS A 33 -0.37 20.00 -5.85
CA LYS A 33 -0.16 19.62 -4.45
C LYS A 33 -0.87 18.29 -4.19
N LEU A 34 -0.24 17.43 -3.41
CA LEU A 34 -0.82 16.16 -2.99
C LEU A 34 -1.20 16.21 -1.52
N ILE A 35 -2.24 15.47 -1.16
CA ILE A 35 -2.50 15.11 0.23
C ILE A 35 -1.31 14.26 0.69
N LYS A 36 -0.68 14.69 1.78
CA LYS A 36 0.49 14.02 2.34
C LYS A 36 0.14 12.56 2.65
N ALA A 37 0.83 11.62 2.02
CA ALA A 37 0.66 10.20 2.26
C ALA A 37 2.02 9.50 2.35
N PRO A 38 2.14 8.45 3.18
CA PRO A 38 3.38 7.69 3.33
C PRO A 38 3.54 6.67 2.20
N TYR A 39 4.79 6.49 1.74
CA TYR A 39 5.18 5.59 0.66
C TYR A 39 6.54 4.95 0.96
N HIS A 40 6.76 3.77 0.38
CA HIS A 40 8.09 3.23 0.14
C HIS A 40 8.47 3.47 -1.32
N ALA A 41 9.73 3.84 -1.55
CA ALA A 41 10.30 3.90 -2.88
C ALA A 41 10.95 2.54 -3.15
N VAL A 42 10.36 1.75 -4.04
CA VAL A 42 10.76 0.34 -4.25
C VAL A 42 11.80 0.17 -5.35
N SER A 43 11.99 1.18 -6.19
CA SER A 43 13.05 1.18 -7.20
C SER A 43 13.36 2.56 -7.79
N GLY A 44 14.41 2.63 -8.60
CA GLY A 44 14.72 3.77 -9.46
C GLY A 44 15.43 4.93 -8.76
N TYR A 45 15.56 6.06 -9.47
CA TYR A 45 16.32 7.21 -8.98
C TYR A 45 15.42 8.32 -8.45
N ILE A 46 15.88 8.94 -7.37
CA ILE A 46 15.34 10.18 -6.81
C ILE A 46 16.17 11.33 -7.39
N TYR A 47 15.52 12.18 -8.17
CA TYR A 47 16.14 13.31 -8.85
C TYR A 47 16.05 14.57 -8.02
N GLN A 48 17.07 15.42 -8.10
CA GLN A 48 17.07 16.69 -7.37
C GLN A 48 15.96 17.65 -7.85
N SER A 49 15.64 17.61 -9.14
CA SER A 49 14.64 18.50 -9.76
C SER A 49 13.82 17.78 -10.84
N THR A 50 12.75 18.43 -11.31
CA THR A 50 11.89 17.95 -12.40
C THR A 50 12.57 17.95 -13.77
N SER A 51 13.78 18.50 -13.90
CA SER A 51 14.57 18.43 -15.13
C SER A 51 15.11 17.01 -15.40
N LEU A 52 15.15 16.15 -14.37
CA LEU A 52 15.62 14.76 -14.43
C LEU A 52 17.06 14.59 -14.91
N THR A 53 17.89 15.63 -14.81
CA THR A 53 19.31 15.58 -15.22
C THR A 53 20.23 15.08 -14.11
N HIS A 54 19.90 15.40 -12.85
CA HIS A 54 20.73 15.05 -11.69
C HIS A 54 20.05 14.00 -10.79
N LYS A 55 20.63 12.81 -10.75
CA LYS A 55 20.23 11.71 -9.85
C LYS A 55 20.87 11.95 -8.49
N GLN A 56 20.05 12.25 -7.49
CA GLN A 56 20.52 12.57 -6.14
C GLN A 56 20.68 11.31 -5.29
N HIS A 57 19.74 10.37 -5.42
CA HIS A 57 19.76 9.11 -4.66
C HIS A 57 19.28 7.93 -5.53
N ASN A 58 19.75 6.73 -5.22
CA ASN A 58 19.12 5.49 -5.67
C ASN A 58 18.12 5.02 -4.60
N ALA A 59 16.84 4.87 -4.96
CA ALA A 59 15.79 4.41 -4.06
C ALA A 59 16.02 3.00 -3.52
N ASP A 60 16.72 2.14 -4.27
CA ASP A 60 17.03 0.76 -3.87
C ASP A 60 17.83 0.70 -2.55
N HIS A 61 18.55 1.77 -2.20
CA HIS A 61 19.30 1.87 -0.93
C HIS A 61 18.43 2.22 0.29
N TYR A 62 17.12 2.41 0.12
CA TYR A 62 16.22 2.87 1.17
C TYR A 62 14.98 1.97 1.36
N PRO A 63 15.12 0.63 1.42
CA PRO A 63 13.99 -0.30 1.38
C PRO A 63 13.00 -0.15 2.56
N LEU A 64 13.48 0.28 3.72
CA LEU A 64 12.67 0.48 4.93
C LEU A 64 12.34 1.96 5.20
N THR A 65 12.75 2.88 4.32
CA THR A 65 12.51 4.30 4.55
C THR A 65 11.07 4.65 4.20
N THR A 66 10.38 5.31 5.12
CA THR A 66 9.09 5.93 4.84
C THR A 66 9.31 7.32 4.25
N PHE A 67 8.81 7.50 3.03
CA PHE A 67 8.77 8.77 2.33
C PHE A 67 7.37 9.36 2.34
N TYR A 68 7.27 10.68 2.27
CA TYR A 68 6.01 11.41 2.16
C TYR A 68 5.97 12.16 0.85
N ALA A 69 5.01 11.81 -0.02
CA ALA A 69 4.77 12.54 -1.26
C ALA A 69 3.94 13.80 -0.97
N THR A 70 4.37 14.95 -1.48
CA THR A 70 3.69 16.24 -1.23
C THR A 70 3.32 17.01 -2.49
N ARG A 71 3.95 16.70 -3.62
CA ARG A 71 3.69 17.32 -4.92
C ARG A 71 3.77 16.29 -6.03
N SER A 72 3.06 16.53 -7.13
CA SER A 72 3.19 15.78 -8.38
C SER A 72 3.49 16.71 -9.55
N ALA A 73 4.21 16.21 -10.54
CA ALA A 73 4.46 16.88 -11.81
C ALA A 73 4.18 15.91 -12.97
N ASN A 74 3.41 16.37 -13.96
CA ASN A 74 3.30 15.71 -15.25
C ASN A 74 4.47 16.18 -16.12
N ILE A 75 5.28 15.25 -16.60
CA ILE A 75 6.56 15.53 -17.25
C ILE A 75 6.62 14.80 -18.59
N ILE A 76 7.09 15.48 -19.63
CA ILE A 76 7.58 14.87 -20.86
C ILE A 76 9.05 14.54 -20.65
N ARG A 77 9.37 13.25 -20.57
CA ARG A 77 10.75 12.77 -20.41
C ARG A 77 11.59 13.11 -21.64
N PRO A 78 12.92 13.06 -21.56
CA PRO A 78 13.79 13.36 -22.70
C PRO A 78 13.50 12.52 -23.96
N ASN A 79 13.01 11.29 -23.75
CA ASN A 79 12.56 10.36 -24.78
C ASN A 79 11.13 10.62 -25.33
N GLY A 80 10.51 11.75 -24.98
CA GLY A 80 9.17 12.13 -25.44
C GLY A 80 8.01 11.51 -24.67
N ASN A 81 8.25 10.51 -23.80
CA ASN A 81 7.19 9.84 -23.07
C ASN A 81 6.66 10.68 -21.90
N LYS A 82 5.35 10.73 -21.75
CA LYS A 82 4.69 11.37 -20.59
C LYS A 82 4.79 10.47 -19.35
N ALA A 83 5.09 11.07 -18.21
CA ALA A 83 5.16 10.38 -16.92
C ALA A 83 4.78 11.32 -15.77
N VAL A 84 4.31 10.74 -14.66
CA VAL A 84 4.04 11.48 -13.42
C VAL A 84 5.19 11.24 -12.44
N TYR A 85 5.79 12.33 -11.98
CA TYR A 85 6.80 12.31 -10.92
C TYR A 85 6.24 12.92 -9.65
N ASN A 86 6.52 12.30 -8.52
CA ASN A 86 6.14 12.80 -7.21
C ASN A 86 7.38 13.33 -6.49
N TYR A 87 7.24 14.48 -5.85
CA TYR A 87 8.23 14.96 -4.90
C TYR A 87 8.01 14.25 -3.57
N ILE A 88 9.05 13.57 -3.10
CA ILE A 88 9.08 12.81 -1.85
C ILE A 88 10.13 13.37 -0.90
N LYS A 89 9.90 13.17 0.39
CA LYS A 89 10.87 13.44 1.46
C LYS A 89 10.70 12.46 2.62
N ASN A 90 11.78 12.01 3.22
CA ASN A 90 11.73 11.20 4.43
C ASN A 90 11.42 12.06 5.68
N GLY A 91 11.19 11.42 6.83
CA GLY A 91 10.74 12.10 8.05
C GLY A 91 11.65 13.24 8.54
N ASN A 92 12.97 13.10 8.39
CA ASN A 92 13.97 14.12 8.75
C ASN A 92 14.37 15.03 7.57
N ASN A 93 13.73 14.90 6.41
CA ASN A 93 14.00 15.64 5.18
C ASN A 93 15.41 15.50 4.57
N HIS A 94 16.29 14.62 5.08
CA HIS A 94 17.64 14.43 4.52
C HIS A 94 17.61 13.77 3.13
N ILE A 95 16.65 12.89 2.89
CA ILE A 95 16.48 12.22 1.60
C ILE A 95 15.19 12.73 0.97
N HIS A 96 15.33 13.47 -0.13
CA HIS A 96 14.21 14.08 -0.82
C HIS A 96 14.49 14.24 -2.32
N GLY A 97 13.44 14.48 -3.09
CA GLY A 97 13.54 14.74 -4.53
C GLY A 97 12.35 14.20 -5.30
N TRP A 98 12.49 14.16 -6.63
CA TRP A 98 11.46 13.75 -7.57
C TRP A 98 11.71 12.30 -8.01
N ILE A 99 10.71 11.45 -7.84
CA ILE A 99 10.76 10.06 -8.27
C ILE A 99 9.55 9.74 -9.14
N TRP A 100 9.71 8.84 -10.10
CA TRP A 100 8.60 8.37 -10.91
C TRP A 100 7.55 7.70 -10.02
N ARG A 101 6.28 8.10 -10.17
CA ARG A 101 5.18 7.63 -9.32
C ARG A 101 5.02 6.11 -9.33
N GLY A 102 5.37 5.44 -10.43
CA GLY A 102 5.28 3.99 -10.57
C GLY A 102 6.23 3.21 -9.64
N TYR A 103 7.26 3.86 -9.08
CA TYR A 103 8.15 3.26 -8.08
C TYR A 103 7.74 3.55 -6.63
N LEU A 104 6.58 4.19 -6.42
CA LEU A 104 6.07 4.46 -5.09
C LEU A 104 4.98 3.46 -4.73
N VAL A 105 5.19 2.73 -3.65
CA VAL A 105 4.19 1.85 -3.04
C VAL A 105 3.65 2.55 -1.80
N ARG A 106 2.34 2.74 -1.74
CA ARG A 106 1.70 3.43 -0.61
C ARG A 106 1.83 2.59 0.65
N VAL A 107 2.27 3.21 1.75
CA VAL A 107 2.20 2.58 3.08
C VAL A 107 0.78 2.76 3.59
N ILE A 108 0.14 1.64 3.94
CA ILE A 108 -1.24 1.63 4.42
C ILE A 108 -1.23 0.92 5.76
N ASN A 109 -1.66 1.61 6.81
CA ASN A 109 -1.90 0.97 8.10
C ASN A 109 -3.25 0.23 8.02
N VAL A 110 -3.19 -1.09 8.07
CA VAL A 110 -4.36 -1.99 8.00
C VAL A 110 -4.71 -2.62 9.36
N GLN A 111 -4.10 -2.17 10.46
CA GLN A 111 -4.31 -2.80 11.79
C GLN A 111 -5.76 -2.67 12.26
N LYS A 112 -6.35 -1.47 12.17
CA LYS A 112 -7.75 -1.23 12.53
C LYS A 112 -8.67 -2.11 11.68
N GLN A 113 -8.39 -2.20 10.38
CA GLN A 113 -9.15 -3.00 9.43
C GLN A 113 -9.04 -4.49 9.74
N LYS A 114 -7.86 -4.99 10.11
CA LYS A 114 -7.67 -6.37 10.57
C LYS A 114 -8.48 -6.65 11.83
N ALA A 115 -8.45 -5.75 12.81
CA ALA A 115 -9.25 -5.87 14.02
C ALA A 115 -10.76 -5.89 13.72
N ALA A 116 -11.23 -5.05 12.78
CA ALA A 116 -12.62 -5.04 12.33
C ALA A 116 -13.01 -6.37 11.67
N ILE A 117 -12.16 -6.95 10.81
CA ILE A 117 -12.42 -8.26 10.19
C ILE A 117 -12.48 -9.37 11.26
N ASN A 118 -11.56 -9.39 12.22
CA ASN A 118 -11.59 -10.37 13.31
C ASN A 118 -12.87 -10.24 14.15
N LYS A 119 -13.30 -9.00 14.42
CA LYS A 119 -14.56 -8.75 15.12
C LYS A 119 -15.76 -9.21 14.30
N LEU A 120 -15.77 -9.01 12.98
CA LEU A 120 -16.82 -9.55 12.11
C LEU A 120 -16.89 -11.07 12.19
N VAL A 121 -15.76 -11.77 12.11
CA VAL A 121 -15.69 -13.24 12.24
C VAL A 121 -16.27 -13.69 13.58
N SER A 122 -15.80 -13.10 14.68
CA SER A 122 -16.29 -13.45 16.02
C SER A 122 -17.80 -13.19 16.19
N LEU A 123 -18.34 -12.14 15.56
CA LEU A 123 -19.78 -11.87 15.60
C LEU A 123 -20.56 -12.90 14.81
N ILE A 124 -20.06 -13.36 13.66
CA ILE A 124 -20.68 -14.42 12.85
C ILE A 124 -20.69 -15.73 13.64
N ASP A 125 -19.57 -16.09 14.27
CA ASP A 125 -19.41 -17.35 15.01
C ASP A 125 -20.33 -17.44 16.23
N ALA A 126 -20.66 -16.30 16.82
CA ALA A 126 -21.53 -16.19 17.99
C ALA A 126 -23.04 -16.12 17.63
N LEU A 127 -23.41 -16.24 16.36
CA LEU A 127 -24.81 -16.29 15.92
C LEU A 127 -25.42 -17.67 16.17
N THR A 128 -26.75 -17.71 16.29
CA THR A 128 -27.47 -18.98 16.19
C THR A 128 -27.30 -19.60 14.79
N PRO A 129 -27.44 -20.94 14.63
CA PRO A 129 -27.25 -21.60 13.33
C PRO A 129 -28.09 -20.98 12.20
N PHE A 130 -29.34 -20.59 12.49
CA PHE A 130 -30.21 -19.95 11.52
C PHE A 130 -29.65 -18.60 11.03
N SER A 131 -29.33 -17.71 11.96
CA SER A 131 -28.77 -16.38 11.64
C SER A 131 -27.40 -16.50 10.97
N HIS A 132 -26.57 -17.43 11.43
CA HIS A 132 -25.27 -17.74 10.87
C HIS A 132 -25.37 -18.13 9.38
N ASP A 133 -26.29 -19.05 9.03
CA ASP A 133 -26.46 -19.51 7.65
C ASP A 133 -26.97 -18.42 6.73
N LYS A 134 -27.87 -17.56 7.22
CA LYS A 134 -28.34 -16.39 6.48
C LYS A 134 -27.21 -15.40 6.22
N VAL A 135 -26.47 -15.00 7.25
CA VAL A 135 -25.36 -14.05 7.13
C VAL A 135 -24.26 -14.61 6.22
N THR A 136 -23.90 -15.88 6.37
CA THR A 136 -22.90 -16.52 5.51
C THR A 136 -23.35 -16.59 4.05
N SER A 137 -24.63 -16.86 3.80
CA SER A 137 -25.20 -16.87 2.44
C SER A 137 -25.18 -15.47 1.81
N LEU A 138 -25.50 -14.43 2.58
CA LEU A 138 -25.37 -13.04 2.12
C LEU A 138 -23.93 -12.73 1.74
N LEU A 139 -22.97 -13.04 2.63
CA LEU A 139 -21.55 -12.78 2.38
C LEU A 139 -21.03 -13.53 1.14
N LYS A 140 -21.48 -14.78 0.89
CA LYS A 140 -21.15 -15.55 -0.32
C LYS A 140 -21.60 -14.86 -1.61
N ASN A 141 -22.70 -14.13 -1.59
CA ASN A 141 -23.29 -13.47 -2.77
C ASN A 141 -22.61 -12.12 -3.11
N VAL A 142 -22.01 -11.46 -2.11
CA VAL A 142 -21.36 -10.14 -2.21
C VAL A 142 -20.18 -10.11 -3.19
N GLY A 143 -19.54 -11.25 -3.47
CA GLY A 143 -18.41 -11.35 -4.40
C GLY A 143 -18.79 -11.58 -5.87
N ARG A 144 -20.07 -11.88 -6.18
CA ARG A 144 -20.50 -12.34 -7.51
C ARG A 144 -21.32 -11.31 -8.28
N LYS A 145 -22.13 -10.45 -7.63
CA LYS A 145 -23.05 -9.50 -8.30
C LYS A 145 -23.39 -8.20 -7.55
N GLU A 146 -22.95 -7.99 -6.31
CA GLU A 146 -23.55 -6.95 -5.44
C GLU A 146 -22.55 -5.91 -4.88
N SER A 147 -23.06 -4.71 -4.61
CA SER A 147 -22.30 -3.58 -4.06
C SER A 147 -22.26 -3.58 -2.53
N LEU A 148 -21.34 -2.81 -1.92
CA LEU A 148 -21.30 -2.62 -0.46
C LEU A 148 -22.61 -2.06 0.08
N ASN A 149 -23.25 -1.16 -0.66
CA ASN A 149 -24.54 -0.59 -0.24
C ASN A 149 -25.64 -1.65 -0.26
N THR A 150 -25.62 -2.55 -1.25
CA THR A 150 -26.55 -3.68 -1.30
C THR A 150 -26.35 -4.60 -0.10
N LEU A 151 -25.10 -4.96 0.22
CA LEU A 151 -24.80 -5.75 1.42
C LEU A 151 -25.30 -5.09 2.71
N LEU A 152 -25.03 -3.80 2.87
CA LEU A 152 -25.47 -3.03 4.03
C LEU A 152 -27.00 -3.01 4.15
N SER A 153 -27.71 -2.78 3.04
CA SER A 153 -29.18 -2.82 3.02
C SER A 153 -29.73 -4.20 3.35
N THR A 154 -29.16 -5.27 2.78
CA THR A 154 -29.65 -6.64 3.01
C THR A 154 -29.34 -7.12 4.43
N LEU A 155 -28.20 -6.74 5.02
CA LEU A 155 -27.92 -6.97 6.44
C LEU A 155 -28.90 -6.22 7.34
N SER A 156 -29.23 -4.98 6.99
CA SER A 156 -30.22 -4.18 7.73
C SER A 156 -31.63 -4.77 7.63
N ASN A 157 -31.98 -5.40 6.51
CA ASN A 157 -33.30 -6.04 6.34
C ASN A 157 -33.35 -7.44 6.99
N LEU A 158 -32.21 -8.11 7.13
CA LEU A 158 -32.13 -9.43 7.76
C LEU A 158 -32.56 -9.38 9.23
N SER A 159 -32.25 -8.31 9.95
CA SER A 159 -32.67 -8.15 11.35
C SER A 159 -34.18 -8.18 11.53
N SER A 160 -34.96 -7.80 10.50
CA SER A 160 -36.43 -7.89 10.52
C SER A 160 -36.96 -9.33 10.39
N SER A 161 -36.11 -10.28 10.00
CA SER A 161 -36.48 -11.70 9.82
C SER A 161 -35.94 -12.62 10.93
N ILE A 162 -35.24 -12.05 11.92
CA ILE A 162 -34.65 -12.77 13.05
C ILE A 162 -35.41 -12.38 14.31
N THR A 163 -35.71 -13.36 15.16
CA THR A 163 -36.42 -13.14 16.43
C THR A 163 -35.46 -13.01 17.62
N ASP A 164 -34.26 -13.59 17.52
CA ASP A 164 -33.27 -13.56 18.59
C ASP A 164 -32.66 -12.15 18.73
N THR A 165 -32.92 -11.51 19.87
CA THR A 165 -32.47 -10.14 20.15
C THR A 165 -30.95 -10.02 20.23
N SER A 166 -30.25 -11.08 20.67
CA SER A 166 -28.79 -11.09 20.72
C SER A 166 -28.21 -11.09 19.31
N ASP A 167 -28.75 -11.90 18.41
CA ASP A 167 -28.33 -11.97 17.01
C ASP A 167 -28.60 -10.66 16.26
N ILE A 168 -29.74 -10.01 16.52
CA ILE A 168 -30.03 -8.66 15.98
C ILE A 168 -28.92 -7.67 16.36
N GLN A 169 -28.53 -7.60 17.64
CA GLN A 169 -27.47 -6.70 18.10
C GLN A 169 -26.10 -7.02 17.46
N LYS A 170 -25.77 -8.30 17.28
CA LYS A 170 -24.55 -8.72 16.59
C LYS A 170 -24.58 -8.27 15.12
N ILE A 171 -25.71 -8.44 14.44
CA ILE A 171 -25.89 -8.03 13.03
C ILE A 171 -25.83 -6.51 12.87
N GLU A 172 -26.43 -5.74 13.76
CA GLU A 172 -26.28 -4.28 13.77
C GLU A 172 -24.82 -3.84 13.97
N THR A 173 -24.09 -4.56 14.83
CA THR A 173 -22.66 -4.30 15.03
C THR A 173 -21.87 -4.61 13.76
N MET A 174 -22.18 -5.71 13.06
CA MET A 174 -21.59 -6.02 11.76
C MET A 174 -21.89 -4.94 10.71
N TYR A 175 -23.12 -4.46 10.64
CA TYR A 175 -23.52 -3.35 9.76
C TYR A 175 -22.67 -2.11 10.02
N LYS A 176 -22.51 -1.69 11.28
CA LYS A 176 -21.70 -0.51 11.66
C LYS A 176 -20.24 -0.67 11.24
N LEU A 177 -19.64 -1.84 11.51
CA LEU A 177 -18.25 -2.15 11.12
C LEU A 177 -18.05 -2.12 9.60
N LEU A 178 -18.98 -2.72 8.84
CA LEU A 178 -18.91 -2.72 7.38
C LEU A 178 -19.12 -1.33 6.78
N LYS A 179 -19.98 -0.50 7.40
CA LYS A 179 -20.23 0.87 6.95
C LYS A 179 -19.00 1.77 7.14
N SER A 180 -18.32 1.70 8.30
CA SER A 180 -17.15 2.57 8.55
C SER A 180 -15.86 2.01 7.93
N ASP A 181 -15.54 0.76 8.23
CA ASP A 181 -14.22 0.19 7.91
C ASP A 181 -14.25 -0.56 6.56
N GLY A 182 -15.41 -1.08 6.15
CA GLY A 182 -15.60 -1.71 4.84
C GLY A 182 -15.42 -0.74 3.66
N GLN A 183 -15.87 0.52 3.79
CA GLN A 183 -15.60 1.56 2.78
C GLN A 183 -14.10 1.88 2.67
N THR A 184 -13.42 1.96 3.81
CA THR A 184 -11.96 2.19 3.85
C THR A 184 -11.22 1.02 3.22
N LEU A 185 -11.64 -0.21 3.52
CA LEU A 185 -11.12 -1.44 2.93
C LEU A 185 -11.39 -1.51 1.42
N ALA A 186 -12.57 -1.08 0.96
CA ALA A 186 -12.89 -0.95 -0.46
C ALA A 186 -12.03 0.08 -1.19
N ALA A 187 -11.67 1.18 -0.54
CA ALA A 187 -10.76 2.16 -1.11
C ALA A 187 -9.31 1.67 -1.16
N ILE A 188 -8.85 0.94 -0.13
CA ILE A 188 -7.50 0.36 -0.06
C ILE A 188 -7.32 -0.75 -1.09
N PHE A 189 -8.34 -1.58 -1.24
CA PHE A 189 -8.33 -2.74 -2.10
C PHE A 189 -9.26 -2.49 -3.27
N GLN A 190 -8.72 -2.26 -4.48
CA GLN A 190 -9.53 -1.98 -5.68
C GLN A 190 -10.63 -3.03 -5.99
N ASN A 191 -10.57 -4.24 -5.39
CA ASN A 191 -11.60 -5.29 -5.40
C ASN A 191 -12.17 -5.57 -3.99
N GLY A 192 -12.37 -4.53 -3.19
CA GLY A 192 -12.39 -4.68 -1.73
C GLY A 192 -13.54 -5.50 -1.16
N LEU A 193 -14.72 -5.56 -1.79
CA LEU A 193 -15.81 -6.45 -1.36
C LEU A 193 -15.46 -7.93 -1.51
N LYS A 194 -14.95 -8.33 -2.68
CA LYS A 194 -14.49 -9.70 -2.93
C LYS A 194 -13.36 -10.08 -1.97
N LYS A 195 -12.42 -9.16 -1.74
CA LYS A 195 -11.29 -9.37 -0.83
C LYS A 195 -11.71 -9.41 0.65
N LEU A 196 -12.68 -8.59 1.05
CA LEU A 196 -13.29 -8.62 2.38
C LEU A 196 -13.98 -9.96 2.65
N TYR A 197 -14.84 -10.41 1.74
CA TYR A 197 -15.49 -11.72 1.82
C TYR A 197 -14.45 -12.85 1.94
N THR A 198 -13.49 -12.91 1.02
CA THR A 198 -12.42 -13.93 1.06
C THR A 198 -11.62 -13.86 2.36
N GLY A 199 -11.34 -12.66 2.88
CA GLY A 199 -10.62 -12.47 4.14
C GLY A 199 -11.40 -12.95 5.36
N VAL A 200 -12.69 -12.63 5.47
CA VAL A 200 -13.57 -13.08 6.56
C VAL A 200 -13.66 -14.61 6.58
N ILE A 201 -13.90 -15.24 5.42
CA ILE A 201 -14.00 -16.70 5.31
C ILE A 201 -12.67 -17.39 5.65
N ALA A 202 -11.54 -16.87 5.13
CA ALA A 202 -10.23 -17.46 5.39
C ALA A 202 -9.86 -17.41 6.89
N LEU A 203 -10.15 -16.31 7.58
CA LEU A 203 -9.89 -16.18 9.02
C LEU A 203 -10.80 -17.07 9.86
N HIS A 204 -12.08 -17.19 9.50
CA HIS A 204 -13.00 -18.10 10.16
C HIS A 204 -12.56 -19.57 10.04
N GLN A 205 -12.20 -20.01 8.83
CA GLN A 205 -11.70 -21.37 8.60
C GLN A 205 -10.42 -21.66 9.39
N PHE A 206 -9.50 -20.69 9.45
CA PHE A 206 -8.29 -20.80 10.24
C PHE A 206 -8.59 -20.95 11.74
N ASN A 207 -9.45 -20.11 12.31
CA ASN A 207 -9.85 -20.21 13.72
C ASN A 207 -10.45 -21.58 14.04
N ASN A 208 -11.36 -22.09 13.20
CA ASN A 208 -11.94 -23.42 13.39
C ASN A 208 -10.90 -24.53 13.36
N GLN A 209 -9.88 -24.43 12.49
CA GLN A 209 -8.78 -25.40 12.48
C GLN A 209 -7.89 -25.31 13.72
N VAL A 210 -7.63 -24.09 14.21
CA VAL A 210 -6.88 -23.87 15.45
C VAL A 210 -7.63 -24.42 16.67
N PHE A 211 -8.95 -24.21 16.76
CA PHE A 211 -9.76 -24.77 17.85
C PHE A 211 -9.79 -26.30 17.82
N LYS A 212 -10.01 -26.91 16.66
CA LYS A 212 -9.97 -28.37 16.52
C LYS A 212 -8.61 -28.96 16.88
N LEU A 213 -7.52 -28.26 16.53
CA LEU A 213 -6.17 -28.66 16.93
C LEU A 213 -6.02 -28.56 18.45
N ALA A 214 -6.48 -27.48 19.07
CA ALA A 214 -6.43 -27.30 20.52
C ALA A 214 -7.25 -28.36 21.27
N GLU A 215 -8.47 -28.67 20.80
CA GLU A 215 -9.29 -29.76 21.34
C GLU A 215 -8.60 -31.12 21.21
N GLY A 216 -7.99 -31.40 20.05
CA GLY A 216 -7.21 -32.63 19.85
C GLY A 216 -5.99 -32.73 20.77
N LEU A 217 -5.32 -31.61 21.07
CA LEU A 217 -4.20 -31.55 22.01
C LEU A 217 -4.66 -31.70 23.47
N LEU A 218 -5.81 -31.12 23.85
CA LEU A 218 -6.39 -31.29 25.17
C LEU A 218 -6.85 -32.73 25.42
N ALA A 219 -7.38 -33.40 24.40
CA ALA A 219 -7.76 -34.82 24.48
C ALA A 219 -6.58 -35.79 24.62
N LEU A 220 -5.33 -35.32 24.41
CA LEU A 220 -4.11 -36.10 24.59
C LEU A 220 -3.52 -36.02 26.01
N ILE A 221 -4.09 -35.17 26.88
CA ILE A 221 -3.70 -35.09 28.29
C ILE A 221 -4.58 -36.08 29.05
N PRO A 222 -4.02 -37.18 29.62
CA PRO A 222 -4.80 -38.10 30.44
C PRO A 222 -5.20 -37.42 31.77
N ASP A 223 -6.39 -37.75 32.27
CA ASP A 223 -6.98 -37.24 33.52
C ASP A 223 -6.07 -37.43 34.76
#